data_AF-A0A7I8LAQ8-F1
#
_entry.id   AF-A0A7I8LAQ8-F1
#
_cell.length_a   1.000
_cell.length_b   1.000
_cell.length_c   1.000
_cell.angle_alpha   90.00
_cell.angle_beta   90.00
_cell.angle_gamma   90.00
#
_symmetry.space_group_name_H-M   'P 1'
#
loop_
_entity.id
_entity.type
_entity.pdbx_description
1 polymer ?
#
loop_
_entity_poly.entity_id
_entity_poly.type
_entity_poly.pdbx_seq_one_letter_code
_entity_poly.pdbx_strand_id
1 'polypeptide(L)'
;MRYLPQGLWHLRRRKRTEKSKRYARIDDNYDSIEQVKEALRNAGLESSNLIIAVDFTKSNEWTGEKSFEGKSLHDLDHPTLNPYEQAISIIGQTLSGFDEDDLIPCYGFGDVTTHDEDVFSFLPDDKPCKGFEEVLRVYREIAPRVRLSGPTSFAPIIETAINIVDKSGGRYHVLLIIADGQVTRSDEIPHGKFSLQETKTINALVKASEYPLSIVCVGVGDGPWETMKMFDDFVPARTFDNFQFVDFTEIMQENTNQGKEAKFALEALMETPGQYQAILSLNLLGQRKGVSGKPPLPPPAVGMWFTRVWYCPFYWNYFCFLCFLCLLLTIKYDLLSNQNMLQAQFHRNITATKLSIDCFKRVVICSLPM
;
A
#
# COMPACT_ATOMS: atom_id res chain seq x y z
N MET A 1 -2.46 -25.51 21.59
CA MET A 1 -3.88 -25.41 21.20
C MET A 1 -4.67 -24.62 22.25
N ARG A 2 -4.92 -23.33 21.99
CA ARG A 2 -6.14 -22.66 22.44
C ARG A 2 -6.70 -21.97 21.20
N TYR A 3 -7.39 -22.78 20.40
CA TYR A 3 -8.22 -22.28 19.32
C TYR A 3 -9.23 -21.29 19.91
N LEU A 4 -9.36 -20.12 19.29
CA LEU A 4 -10.52 -19.28 19.47
C LEU A 4 -11.78 -20.14 19.24
N PRO A 5 -12.81 -20.09 20.10
CA PRO A 5 -13.91 -21.04 20.04
C PRO A 5 -14.70 -20.86 18.74
N GLN A 6 -15.21 -21.97 18.20
CA GLN A 6 -16.15 -22.03 17.07
C GLN A 6 -17.44 -21.18 17.24
N GLY A 7 -17.60 -20.45 18.36
CA GLY A 7 -18.72 -19.55 18.66
C GLY A 7 -18.59 -18.10 18.16
N LEU A 8 -17.44 -17.68 17.61
CA LEU A 8 -17.24 -16.30 17.14
C LEU A 8 -18.11 -15.91 15.93
N TRP A 9 -18.48 -16.87 15.08
CA TRP A 9 -19.39 -16.62 13.96
C TRP A 9 -20.80 -16.22 14.40
N HIS A 10 -21.31 -16.85 15.46
CA HIS A 10 -22.59 -16.47 16.06
C HIS A 10 -22.51 -15.11 16.76
N LEU A 11 -21.36 -14.75 17.34
CA LEU A 11 -21.11 -13.44 17.95
C LEU A 11 -21.01 -12.30 16.92
N ARG A 12 -20.31 -12.51 15.79
CA ARG A 12 -20.22 -11.53 14.69
C ARG A 12 -21.59 -11.27 14.05
N ARG A 13 -22.34 -12.34 13.73
CA ARG A 13 -23.69 -12.21 13.15
C ARG A 13 -24.66 -11.54 14.14
N ARG A 14 -24.61 -11.92 15.43
CA ARG A 14 -25.43 -11.32 16.49
C ARG A 14 -25.07 -9.86 16.78
N LYS A 15 -23.78 -9.49 16.75
CA LYS A 15 -23.31 -8.10 16.85
C LYS A 15 -23.69 -7.27 15.62
N ARG A 16 -23.54 -7.76 14.39
CA ARG A 16 -24.09 -7.10 13.18
C ARG A 16 -25.59 -6.83 13.36
N THR A 17 -26.33 -7.80 13.90
CA THR A 17 -27.76 -7.66 14.20
C THR A 17 -28.05 -6.61 15.30
N GLU A 18 -27.16 -6.44 16.28
CA GLU A 18 -27.28 -5.43 17.35
C GLU A 18 -26.81 -4.03 16.91
N LYS A 19 -25.76 -3.93 16.09
CA LYS A 19 -25.24 -2.69 15.47
C LYS A 19 -26.26 -2.13 14.46
N SER A 20 -26.88 -3.01 13.67
CA SER A 20 -28.01 -2.74 12.76
C SER A 20 -29.25 -2.15 13.47
N LYS A 21 -29.44 -2.39 14.77
CA LYS A 21 -30.59 -1.80 15.53
C LYS A 21 -30.40 -0.31 15.83
N ARG A 22 -29.18 0.23 15.73
CA ARG A 22 -28.84 1.59 16.18
C ARG A 22 -28.89 2.64 15.05
N TYR A 23 -28.91 2.18 13.80
CA TYR A 23 -29.00 3.01 12.59
C TYR A 23 -30.17 2.54 11.73
N ALA A 24 -30.68 3.39 10.82
CA ALA A 24 -31.71 2.97 9.87
C ALA A 24 -31.23 1.71 9.14
N ARG A 25 -31.99 0.62 9.25
CA ARG A 25 -31.60 -0.69 8.73
C ARG A 25 -31.54 -0.60 7.20
N ILE A 26 -30.31 -0.52 6.67
CA ILE A 26 -30.06 -0.76 5.25
C ILE A 26 -30.47 -2.22 5.01
N ASP A 27 -31.36 -2.46 4.06
CA ASP A 27 -31.73 -3.83 3.68
C ASP A 27 -30.48 -4.55 3.14
N ASP A 28 -30.35 -5.85 3.35
CA ASP A 28 -29.17 -6.62 2.94
C ASP A 28 -29.36 -7.31 1.57
N ASN A 29 -30.54 -7.14 0.96
CA ASN A 29 -30.90 -7.75 -0.32
C ASN A 29 -30.81 -6.75 -1.47
N TYR A 30 -29.61 -6.56 -2.02
CA TYR A 30 -29.41 -5.83 -3.27
C TYR A 30 -28.80 -6.73 -4.34
N ASP A 31 -29.37 -6.66 -5.54
CA ASP A 31 -28.94 -7.43 -6.70
C ASP A 31 -28.05 -6.61 -7.64
N SER A 32 -27.89 -5.31 -7.39
CA SER A 32 -27.10 -4.40 -8.23
C SER A 32 -26.42 -3.27 -7.44
N ILE A 33 -25.30 -2.78 -7.97
CA ILE A 33 -24.55 -1.63 -7.42
C ILE A 33 -25.43 -0.37 -7.35
N GLU A 34 -26.31 -0.15 -8.32
CA GLU A 34 -27.20 1.02 -8.34
C GLU A 34 -28.19 1.01 -7.17
N GLN A 35 -28.69 -0.15 -6.77
CA GLN A 35 -29.54 -0.25 -5.58
C GLN A 35 -28.74 0.05 -4.29
N VAL A 36 -27.47 -0.37 -4.23
CA VAL A 36 -26.59 -0.04 -3.10
C VAL A 36 -26.36 1.47 -3.02
N LYS A 37 -26.08 2.14 -4.15
CA LYS A 37 -25.94 3.60 -4.20
C LYS A 37 -27.20 4.31 -3.70
N GLU A 38 -28.36 3.90 -4.19
CA GLU A 38 -29.62 4.50 -3.78
C GLU A 38 -29.90 4.29 -2.28
N ALA A 39 -29.59 3.12 -1.75
CA ALA A 39 -29.71 2.83 -0.32
C ALA A 39 -28.78 3.71 0.54
N LEU A 40 -27.55 3.93 0.11
CA LEU A 40 -26.59 4.80 0.79
C LEU A 40 -27.04 6.26 0.79
N ARG A 41 -27.57 6.76 -0.33
CA ARG A 41 -28.17 8.11 -0.41
C ARG A 41 -29.35 8.25 0.55
N ASN A 42 -30.26 7.28 0.55
CA ASN A 42 -31.42 7.26 1.45
C ASN A 42 -31.03 7.15 2.92
N ALA A 43 -29.88 6.56 3.23
CA ALA A 43 -29.30 6.53 4.57
C ALA A 43 -28.59 7.85 4.97
N GLY A 44 -28.56 8.84 4.07
CA GLY A 44 -28.05 10.19 4.34
C GLY A 44 -26.59 10.41 3.96
N LEU A 45 -25.99 9.55 3.12
CA LEU A 45 -24.70 9.84 2.52
C LEU A 45 -24.90 10.76 1.30
N GLU A 46 -24.71 12.06 1.49
CA GLU A 46 -24.94 13.06 0.45
C GLU A 46 -23.73 13.19 -0.49
N SER A 47 -22.55 13.37 0.11
CA SER A 47 -21.27 13.52 -0.60
C SER A 47 -20.11 13.05 0.27
N SER A 48 -19.03 12.60 -0.36
CA SER A 48 -17.77 12.27 0.30
C SER A 48 -16.59 12.62 -0.60
N ASN A 49 -15.39 12.61 -0.03
CA ASN A 49 -14.13 12.62 -0.80
C ASN A 49 -13.44 11.27 -0.58
N LEU A 50 -12.79 10.72 -1.60
CA LEU A 50 -12.16 9.41 -1.50
C LEU A 50 -10.64 9.50 -1.37
N ILE A 51 -10.06 8.61 -0.58
CA ILE A 51 -8.61 8.39 -0.51
C ILE A 51 -8.37 6.90 -0.71
N ILE A 52 -7.46 6.52 -1.59
CA ILE A 52 -7.13 5.11 -1.85
C ILE A 52 -5.71 4.82 -1.40
N ALA A 53 -5.55 3.69 -0.73
CA ALA A 53 -4.28 3.17 -0.30
C ALA A 53 -4.12 1.70 -0.67
N VAL A 54 -2.95 1.37 -1.22
CA VAL A 54 -2.60 0.03 -1.65
C VAL A 54 -1.42 -0.46 -0.83
N ASP A 55 -1.61 -1.62 -0.20
CA ASP A 55 -0.55 -2.36 0.48
C ASP A 55 0.42 -2.95 -0.55
N PHE A 56 1.70 -2.61 -0.44
CA PHE A 56 2.81 -3.16 -1.24
C PHE A 56 3.83 -3.90 -0.36
N THR A 57 3.35 -4.56 0.69
CA THR A 57 4.18 -5.42 1.54
C THR A 57 4.44 -6.76 0.87
N LYS A 58 5.52 -7.42 1.30
CA LYS A 58 6.03 -8.66 0.72
C LYS A 58 5.07 -9.84 0.92
N SER A 59 4.17 -9.79 1.91
CA SER A 59 3.23 -10.88 2.15
C SER A 59 2.32 -11.17 0.97
N ASN A 60 2.05 -10.15 0.13
CA ASN A 60 1.36 -10.30 -1.14
C ASN A 60 2.02 -11.28 -2.13
N GLU A 61 3.27 -11.71 -1.91
CA GLU A 61 3.91 -12.77 -2.71
C GLU A 61 3.36 -14.17 -2.39
N TRP A 62 2.85 -14.41 -1.18
CA TRP A 62 2.41 -15.73 -0.72
C TRP A 62 0.96 -15.78 -0.24
N THR A 63 0.31 -14.66 0.05
CA THR A 63 -1.10 -14.61 0.47
C THR A 63 -2.10 -14.82 -0.68
N GLY A 64 -1.62 -15.14 -1.88
CA GLY A 64 -2.43 -15.64 -3.01
C GLY A 64 -2.33 -17.15 -3.22
N GLU A 65 -1.77 -17.92 -2.28
CA GLU A 65 -1.55 -19.37 -2.41
C GLU A 65 -2.83 -20.12 -2.80
N LYS A 66 -3.95 -19.82 -2.14
CA LYS A 66 -5.25 -20.48 -2.36
C LYS A 66 -6.17 -19.65 -3.24
N SER A 67 -6.23 -18.35 -2.99
CA SER A 67 -7.18 -17.43 -3.62
C SER A 67 -6.77 -16.96 -5.00
N PHE A 68 -5.49 -17.09 -5.35
CA PHE A 68 -4.95 -16.59 -6.60
C PHE A 68 -3.90 -17.53 -7.21
N GLU A 69 -4.16 -18.84 -7.11
CA GLU A 69 -3.40 -19.89 -7.80
C GLU A 69 -1.88 -19.89 -7.54
N GLY A 70 -1.46 -19.52 -6.32
CA GLY A 70 -0.04 -19.43 -5.97
C GLY A 70 0.68 -18.21 -6.55
N LYS A 71 -0.06 -17.28 -7.16
CA LYS A 71 0.50 -16.03 -7.68
C LYS A 71 0.54 -14.96 -6.61
N SER A 72 1.41 -13.97 -6.85
CA SER A 72 1.36 -12.75 -6.06
C SER A 72 0.03 -12.03 -6.30
N LEU A 73 -0.54 -11.44 -5.25
CA LEU A 73 -1.74 -10.62 -5.35
C LEU A 73 -1.55 -9.37 -6.23
N HIS A 74 -0.30 -8.99 -6.53
CA HIS A 74 0.05 -7.93 -7.49
C HIS A 74 0.43 -8.44 -8.90
N ASP A 75 0.31 -9.74 -9.19
CA ASP A 75 0.66 -10.28 -10.51
C ASP A 75 -0.23 -9.66 -11.61
N LEU A 76 0.37 -8.95 -12.57
CA LEU A 76 -0.33 -8.29 -13.67
C LEU A 76 -0.39 -9.14 -14.94
N ASP A 77 0.37 -10.24 -14.98
CA ASP A 77 0.46 -11.14 -16.14
C ASP A 77 -0.62 -12.24 -16.09
N HIS A 78 -1.47 -12.22 -15.07
CA HIS A 78 -2.57 -13.16 -14.92
C HIS A 78 -3.69 -12.91 -15.97
N PRO A 79 -4.37 -13.95 -16.51
CA PRO A 79 -5.44 -13.77 -17.51
C PRO A 79 -6.64 -12.94 -17.02
N THR A 80 -6.85 -12.89 -15.71
CA THR A 80 -7.87 -12.08 -15.05
C THR A 80 -7.22 -10.99 -14.21
N LEU A 81 -7.96 -9.90 -13.96
CA LEU A 81 -7.56 -8.84 -13.04
C LEU A 81 -7.12 -9.44 -11.70
N ASN A 82 -6.04 -8.92 -11.12
CA ASN A 82 -5.64 -9.35 -9.78
C ASN A 82 -6.62 -8.84 -8.71
N PRO A 83 -6.59 -9.37 -7.47
CA PRO A 83 -7.55 -8.97 -6.44
C PRO A 83 -7.57 -7.47 -6.10
N TYR A 84 -6.43 -6.78 -6.18
CA TYR A 84 -6.39 -5.32 -6.00
C TYR A 84 -7.12 -4.59 -7.14
N GLU A 85 -6.88 -4.97 -8.39
CA GLU A 85 -7.56 -4.39 -9.55
C GLU A 85 -9.08 -4.61 -9.50
N GLN A 86 -9.50 -5.82 -9.12
CA GLN A 86 -10.92 -6.14 -8.98
C GLN A 86 -11.57 -5.28 -7.88
N ALA A 87 -10.94 -5.17 -6.71
CA ALA A 87 -11.44 -4.37 -5.59
C ALA A 87 -11.56 -2.88 -5.96
N ILE A 88 -10.51 -2.29 -6.57
CA ILE A 88 -10.51 -0.89 -7.04
C ILE A 88 -11.64 -0.68 -8.06
N SER A 89 -11.81 -1.60 -9.02
CA SER A 89 -12.84 -1.50 -10.04
C SER A 89 -14.26 -1.49 -9.46
N ILE A 90 -14.58 -2.46 -8.59
CA ILE A 90 -15.94 -2.59 -8.04
C ILE A 90 -16.27 -1.43 -7.09
N ILE A 91 -15.32 -1.02 -6.25
CA ILE A 91 -15.51 0.15 -5.39
C ILE A 91 -15.66 1.41 -6.24
N GLY A 92 -14.88 1.56 -7.30
CA GLY A 92 -14.98 2.70 -8.21
C GLY A 92 -16.35 2.83 -8.85
N GLN A 93 -16.93 1.71 -9.29
CA GLN A 93 -18.29 1.69 -9.81
C GLN A 93 -19.33 2.09 -8.76
N THR A 94 -19.08 1.82 -7.48
CA THR A 94 -20.02 2.11 -6.38
C THR A 94 -19.87 3.55 -5.85
N LEU A 95 -18.65 3.99 -5.58
CA LEU A 95 -18.35 5.25 -4.89
C LEU A 95 -18.14 6.46 -5.80
N SER A 96 -17.89 6.26 -7.10
CA SER A 96 -17.77 7.38 -8.06
C SER A 96 -18.95 8.34 -8.05
N GLY A 97 -20.15 7.87 -7.71
CA GLY A 97 -21.34 8.72 -7.59
C GLY A 97 -21.40 9.59 -6.34
N PHE A 98 -20.52 9.36 -5.35
CA PHE A 98 -20.46 10.10 -4.08
C PHE A 98 -19.25 11.02 -3.98
N ASP A 99 -18.22 10.79 -4.79
CA ASP A 99 -17.02 11.63 -4.81
C ASP A 99 -17.33 13.03 -5.37
N GLU A 100 -16.98 14.07 -4.62
CA GLU A 100 -17.37 15.45 -4.94
C GLU A 100 -16.64 16.04 -6.16
N ASP A 101 -15.37 15.69 -6.36
CA ASP A 101 -14.49 16.38 -7.30
C ASP A 101 -13.80 15.46 -8.33
N ASP A 102 -14.04 14.14 -8.24
CA ASP A 102 -13.39 13.10 -9.06
C ASP A 102 -11.86 13.10 -8.92
N LEU A 103 -11.34 13.69 -7.83
CA LEU A 103 -9.91 13.77 -7.50
C LEU A 103 -9.61 12.85 -6.33
N ILE A 104 -8.91 11.75 -6.62
CA ILE A 104 -8.66 10.67 -5.67
C ILE A 104 -7.16 10.64 -5.31
N PRO A 105 -6.77 11.18 -4.14
CA PRO A 105 -5.45 10.93 -3.57
C PRO A 105 -5.18 9.42 -3.44
N CYS A 106 -4.10 8.96 -4.08
CA CYS A 106 -3.74 7.55 -4.13
C CYS A 106 -2.33 7.32 -3.58
N TYR A 107 -2.20 6.35 -2.68
CA TYR A 107 -0.96 6.09 -1.95
C TYR A 107 -0.60 4.60 -1.94
N GLY A 108 0.70 4.31 -1.90
CA GLY A 108 1.23 3.00 -1.59
C GLY A 108 2.04 3.01 -0.29
N PHE A 109 2.09 1.88 0.41
CA PHE A 109 2.86 1.72 1.64
C PHE A 109 3.42 0.29 1.77
N GLY A 110 4.39 0.09 2.67
CA GLY A 110 4.98 -1.22 2.93
C GLY A 110 6.06 -1.69 1.96
N ASP A 111 6.42 -0.87 0.98
CA ASP A 111 7.53 -1.19 0.07
C ASP A 111 8.90 -0.88 0.68
N VAL A 112 9.99 -1.19 -0.03
CA VAL A 112 11.36 -0.93 0.45
C VAL A 112 11.68 0.56 0.63
N THR A 113 10.89 1.48 0.05
CA THR A 113 11.09 2.90 0.24
C THR A 113 10.36 3.44 1.46
N THR A 114 9.20 2.88 1.81
CA THR A 114 8.35 3.38 2.90
C THR A 114 8.43 2.56 4.19
N HIS A 115 8.66 1.25 4.10
CA HIS A 115 8.52 0.30 5.21
C HIS A 115 7.20 0.55 5.98
N ASP A 116 7.24 0.59 7.32
CA ASP A 116 6.10 0.89 8.21
C ASP A 116 6.07 2.34 8.73
N GLU A 117 6.80 3.27 8.10
CA GLU A 117 7.03 4.63 8.62
C GLU A 117 6.49 5.75 7.74
N ASP A 118 6.36 5.52 6.43
CA ASP A 118 5.94 6.53 5.45
C ASP A 118 4.95 5.93 4.43
N VAL A 119 4.47 6.76 3.50
CA VAL A 119 3.71 6.34 2.31
C VAL A 119 4.32 7.01 1.09
N PHE A 120 4.14 6.44 -0.11
CA PHE A 120 4.47 7.11 -1.37
C PHE A 120 3.19 7.47 -2.12
N SER A 121 3.19 8.63 -2.78
CA SER A 121 2.09 9.03 -3.66
C SER A 121 2.19 8.30 -5.00
N PHE A 122 1.05 8.00 -5.61
CA PHE A 122 0.99 7.35 -6.93
C PHE A 122 1.46 8.29 -8.04
N LEU A 123 1.18 9.59 -7.94
CA LEU A 123 1.63 10.58 -8.92
C LEU A 123 2.71 11.49 -8.32
N PRO A 124 3.63 12.02 -9.15
CA PRO A 124 4.58 13.03 -8.70
C PRO A 124 3.89 14.26 -8.12
N ASP A 125 4.57 14.95 -7.22
CA ASP A 125 4.11 16.16 -6.53
C ASP A 125 2.82 15.98 -5.70
N ASP A 126 2.52 14.73 -5.29
CA ASP A 126 1.32 14.38 -4.52
C ASP A 126 0.02 14.78 -5.23
N LYS A 127 -0.02 14.65 -6.56
CA LYS A 127 -1.23 14.93 -7.34
C LYS A 127 -2.25 13.81 -7.17
N PRO A 128 -3.55 14.14 -6.98
CA PRO A 128 -4.59 13.13 -6.98
C PRO A 128 -4.80 12.56 -8.40
N CYS A 129 -5.24 11.30 -8.48
CA CYS A 129 -5.71 10.69 -9.71
C CYS A 129 -7.08 11.26 -10.08
N LYS A 130 -7.36 11.41 -11.38
CA LYS A 130 -8.65 11.80 -11.91
C LYS A 130 -9.52 10.57 -12.18
N GLY A 131 -10.39 10.26 -11.23
CA GLY A 131 -11.30 9.12 -11.27
C GLY A 131 -10.60 7.75 -11.22
N PHE A 132 -11.41 6.70 -11.03
CA PHE A 132 -10.93 5.33 -10.82
C PHE A 132 -10.23 4.71 -12.04
N GLU A 133 -10.53 5.21 -13.25
CA GLU A 133 -9.83 4.79 -14.47
C GLU A 133 -8.35 5.16 -14.40
N GLU A 134 -8.02 6.37 -13.92
CA GLU A 134 -6.63 6.78 -13.72
C GLU A 134 -5.99 6.03 -12.54
N VAL A 135 -6.73 5.76 -11.47
CA VAL A 135 -6.24 4.93 -10.36
C VAL A 135 -5.76 3.57 -10.84
N LEU A 136 -6.59 2.86 -11.63
CA LEU A 136 -6.25 1.55 -12.18
C LEU A 136 -5.07 1.62 -13.14
N ARG A 137 -5.05 2.62 -14.03
CA ARG A 137 -3.93 2.83 -14.96
C ARG A 137 -2.61 3.03 -14.21
N VAL A 138 -2.60 3.94 -13.23
CA VAL A 138 -1.39 4.29 -12.46
C VAL A 138 -0.96 3.13 -11.56
N TYR A 139 -1.91 2.38 -10.97
CA TYR A 139 -1.60 1.15 -10.25
C TYR A 139 -0.85 0.14 -11.13
N ARG A 140 -1.36 -0.15 -12.35
CA ARG A 140 -0.71 -1.07 -13.30
C ARG A 140 0.66 -0.58 -13.75
N GLU A 141 0.87 0.74 -13.81
CA GLU A 141 2.18 1.30 -14.10
C GLU A 141 3.15 1.15 -12.92
N ILE A 142 2.70 1.33 -11.68
CA ILE A 142 3.55 1.37 -10.49
C ILE A 142 3.85 -0.02 -9.95
N ALA A 143 2.86 -0.91 -9.84
CA ALA A 143 3.00 -2.21 -9.19
C ALA A 143 4.23 -3.02 -9.66
N PRO A 144 4.59 -3.08 -10.96
CA PRO A 144 5.78 -3.80 -11.42
C PRO A 144 7.12 -3.18 -10.99
N ARG A 145 7.11 -1.90 -10.59
CA ARG A 145 8.31 -1.12 -10.22
C ARG A 145 8.55 -1.12 -8.72
N VAL A 146 7.51 -1.39 -7.93
CA VAL A 146 7.57 -1.41 -6.47
C VAL A 146 8.31 -2.67 -6.01
N ARG A 147 9.24 -2.50 -5.06
CA ARG A 147 9.90 -3.62 -4.41
C ARG A 147 9.22 -3.89 -3.08
N LEU A 148 8.45 -4.96 -3.03
CA LEU A 148 7.67 -5.34 -1.85
C LEU A 148 8.59 -5.59 -0.65
N SER A 149 8.19 -5.11 0.54
CA SER A 149 8.99 -5.18 1.76
C SER A 149 8.11 -5.33 3.02
N GLY A 150 8.44 -4.63 4.09
CA GLY A 150 7.69 -4.54 5.33
C GLY A 150 8.54 -3.78 6.35
N PRO A 151 8.18 -3.76 7.64
CA PRO A 151 6.97 -4.31 8.25
C PRO A 151 5.67 -3.66 7.74
N THR A 152 4.53 -4.22 8.13
CA THR A 152 3.18 -3.77 7.76
C THR A 152 2.54 -3.03 8.91
N SER A 153 2.23 -1.74 8.72
CA SER A 153 1.43 -0.91 9.63
C SER A 153 0.53 0.02 8.82
N PHE A 154 -0.72 0.23 9.26
CA PHE A 154 -1.61 1.20 8.63
C PHE A 154 -1.47 2.60 9.23
N ALA A 155 -0.64 2.79 10.26
CA ALA A 155 -0.46 4.09 10.88
C ALA A 155 -0.03 5.18 9.89
N PRO A 156 0.98 4.98 9.01
CA PRO A 156 1.41 6.02 8.08
C PRO A 156 0.30 6.49 7.14
N ILE A 157 -0.51 5.56 6.62
CA ILE A 157 -1.61 5.91 5.72
C ILE A 157 -2.78 6.57 6.44
N ILE A 158 -3.13 6.09 7.64
CA ILE A 158 -4.20 6.72 8.44
C ILE A 158 -3.79 8.15 8.83
N GLU A 159 -2.53 8.36 9.22
CA GLU A 159 -2.01 9.71 9.51
C GLU A 159 -2.00 10.62 8.28
N THR A 160 -1.68 10.07 7.11
CA THR A 160 -1.76 10.79 5.84
C THR A 160 -3.20 11.20 5.54
N ALA A 161 -4.18 10.31 5.75
CA ALA A 161 -5.59 10.62 5.55
C ALA A 161 -6.10 11.69 6.53
N ILE A 162 -5.68 11.64 7.81
CA ILE A 162 -5.97 12.71 8.78
C ILE A 162 -5.47 14.06 8.27
N ASN A 163 -4.24 14.11 7.72
CA ASN A 163 -3.65 15.32 7.18
C ASN A 163 -4.43 15.87 5.98
N ILE A 164 -4.90 14.98 5.09
CA ILE A 164 -5.75 15.35 3.94
C ILE A 164 -7.07 15.96 4.44
N VAL A 165 -7.74 15.29 5.39
CA VAL A 165 -8.99 15.77 6.00
C VAL A 165 -8.78 17.15 6.64
N ASP A 166 -7.73 17.35 7.43
CA ASP A 166 -7.43 18.63 8.06
C ASP A 166 -7.18 19.74 7.02
N LYS A 167 -6.34 19.47 6.01
CA LYS A 167 -6.04 20.41 4.91
C LYS A 167 -7.28 20.76 4.09
N SER A 168 -8.19 19.81 3.91
CA SER A 168 -9.47 20.04 3.20
C SER A 168 -10.41 20.98 3.94
N GLY A 169 -10.11 21.37 5.20
CA GLY A 169 -11.02 22.15 6.03
C GLY A 169 -11.98 21.31 6.86
N GLY A 170 -11.67 20.03 7.08
CA GLY A 170 -12.56 19.10 7.78
C GLY A 170 -13.74 18.65 6.90
N ARG A 171 -13.53 18.48 5.59
CA ARG A 171 -14.51 17.80 4.73
C ARG A 171 -14.53 16.31 5.03
N TYR A 172 -15.67 15.67 4.80
CA TYR A 172 -15.80 14.24 5.01
C TYR A 172 -15.00 13.43 3.98
N HIS A 173 -14.21 12.47 4.46
CA HIS A 173 -13.46 11.55 3.61
C HIS A 173 -13.72 10.10 3.98
N VAL A 174 -13.63 9.23 2.98
CA VAL A 174 -13.54 7.77 3.14
C VAL A 174 -12.16 7.33 2.68
N LEU A 175 -11.36 6.78 3.60
CA LEU A 175 -10.09 6.12 3.30
C LEU A 175 -10.35 4.65 2.99
N LEU A 176 -10.01 4.21 1.79
CA LEU A 176 -10.04 2.83 1.34
C LEU A 176 -8.63 2.25 1.42
N ILE A 177 -8.41 1.31 2.33
CA ILE A 177 -7.17 0.54 2.43
C ILE A 177 -7.42 -0.82 1.81
N ILE A 178 -6.71 -1.15 0.74
CA ILE A 178 -6.74 -2.48 0.13
C ILE A 178 -5.47 -3.20 0.58
N ALA A 179 -5.62 -4.33 1.28
CA ALA A 179 -4.51 -5.01 1.94
C ALA A 179 -4.75 -6.51 2.10
N ASP A 180 -3.68 -7.26 2.33
CA ASP A 180 -3.73 -8.72 2.58
C ASP A 180 -3.86 -9.12 4.06
N GLY A 181 -4.00 -8.11 4.92
CA GLY A 181 -4.30 -8.26 6.35
C GLY A 181 -3.11 -8.63 7.24
N GLN A 182 -1.90 -8.72 6.70
CA GLN A 182 -0.72 -9.20 7.43
C GLN A 182 0.01 -8.08 8.21
N VAL A 183 -0.69 -7.41 9.13
CA VAL A 183 -0.04 -6.45 10.06
C VAL A 183 1.04 -7.18 10.87
N THR A 184 2.26 -6.63 10.87
CA THR A 184 3.42 -7.38 11.37
C THR A 184 3.31 -7.67 12.85
N ARG A 185 3.51 -8.95 13.17
CA ARG A 185 3.57 -9.49 14.53
C ARG A 185 4.81 -10.38 14.63
N SER A 186 5.66 -10.11 15.62
CA SER A 186 6.77 -11.02 15.95
C SER A 186 6.23 -12.22 16.74
N ASP A 187 6.76 -13.42 16.45
CA ASP A 187 6.46 -14.66 17.18
C ASP A 187 6.82 -14.58 18.67
N GLU A 188 7.72 -13.66 19.05
CA GLU A 188 8.16 -13.45 20.42
C GLU A 188 7.13 -12.68 21.28
N ILE A 189 6.11 -12.09 20.67
CA ILE A 189 5.11 -11.29 21.39
C ILE A 189 4.17 -12.22 22.16
N PRO A 190 4.12 -12.13 23.51
CA PRO A 190 3.24 -12.96 24.30
C PRO A 190 1.78 -12.82 23.89
N HIS A 191 1.03 -13.93 24.01
CA HIS A 191 -0.42 -13.91 23.80
C HIS A 191 -1.09 -12.82 24.65
N GLY A 192 -1.93 -11.99 24.01
CA GLY A 192 -2.64 -10.88 24.67
C GLY A 192 -1.91 -9.54 24.66
N LYS A 193 -0.70 -9.44 24.07
CA LYS A 193 -0.04 -8.16 23.78
C LYS A 193 -0.07 -7.82 22.30
N PHE A 194 -0.06 -6.53 22.01
CA PHE A 194 0.04 -6.00 20.66
C PHE A 194 1.51 -5.82 20.23
N SER A 195 1.79 -6.00 18.95
CA SER A 195 3.06 -5.60 18.33
C SER A 195 3.20 -4.09 18.28
N LEU A 196 4.41 -3.62 17.95
CA LEU A 196 4.63 -2.19 17.72
C LEU A 196 3.73 -1.68 16.59
N GLN A 197 3.64 -2.42 15.49
CA GLN A 197 2.83 -2.05 14.32
C GLN A 197 1.32 -2.10 14.60
N GLU A 198 0.84 -3.10 15.35
CA GLU A 198 -0.54 -3.18 15.83
C GLU A 198 -0.86 -1.98 16.74
N THR A 199 0.03 -1.66 17.69
CA THR A 199 -0.14 -0.53 18.62
C THR A 199 -0.16 0.81 17.88
N LYS A 200 0.77 1.03 16.95
CA LYS A 200 0.79 2.23 16.09
C LYS A 200 -0.52 2.37 15.31
N THR A 201 -0.99 1.27 14.70
CA THR A 201 -2.25 1.26 13.94
C THR A 201 -3.45 1.59 14.83
N ILE A 202 -3.56 0.95 16.00
CA ILE A 202 -4.61 1.24 16.99
C ILE A 202 -4.62 2.72 17.38
N ASN A 203 -3.45 3.29 17.70
CA ASN A 203 -3.33 4.70 18.07
C ASN A 203 -3.75 5.63 16.93
N ALA A 204 -3.38 5.29 15.69
CA ALA A 204 -3.78 6.05 14.51
C ALA A 204 -5.31 5.98 14.28
N LEU A 205 -5.94 4.82 14.50
CA LEU A 205 -7.41 4.65 14.42
C LEU A 205 -8.14 5.49 15.48
N VAL A 206 -7.64 5.49 16.72
CA VAL A 206 -8.17 6.34 17.81
C VAL A 206 -8.06 7.82 17.43
N LYS A 207 -6.89 8.27 16.98
CA LYS A 207 -6.69 9.64 16.53
C LYS A 207 -7.61 10.00 15.35
N ALA A 208 -7.75 9.11 14.37
CA ALA A 208 -8.63 9.30 13.21
C ALA A 208 -10.10 9.46 13.60
N SER A 209 -10.55 8.85 14.70
CA SER A 209 -11.95 8.95 15.16
C SER A 209 -12.32 10.35 15.65
N GLU A 210 -11.36 11.25 15.79
CA GLU A 210 -11.61 12.66 16.08
C GLU A 210 -11.74 13.54 14.83
N TYR A 211 -11.70 12.96 13.63
CA TYR A 211 -11.81 13.65 12.35
C TYR A 211 -13.04 13.13 11.59
N PRO A 212 -13.57 13.90 10.63
CA PRO A 212 -14.62 13.41 9.73
C PRO A 212 -14.04 12.42 8.70
N LEU A 213 -13.58 11.28 9.19
CA LEU A 213 -12.87 10.25 8.44
C LEU A 213 -13.45 8.88 8.75
N SER A 214 -13.99 8.23 7.73
CA SER A 214 -14.34 6.81 7.72
C SER A 214 -13.20 6.00 7.09
N ILE A 215 -12.92 4.81 7.62
CA ILE A 215 -11.88 3.93 7.09
C ILE A 215 -12.51 2.58 6.74
N VAL A 216 -12.30 2.14 5.51
CA VAL A 216 -12.76 0.84 5.00
C VAL A 216 -11.53 0.04 4.60
N CYS A 217 -11.31 -1.09 5.27
CA CYS A 217 -10.25 -2.03 4.94
C CYS A 217 -10.82 -3.20 4.13
N VAL A 218 -10.33 -3.33 2.90
CA VAL A 218 -10.69 -4.36 1.93
C VAL A 218 -9.62 -5.44 1.96
N GLY A 219 -9.95 -6.59 2.54
CA GLY A 219 -9.09 -7.75 2.64
C GLY A 219 -9.04 -8.55 1.35
N VAL A 220 -7.91 -8.54 0.66
CA VAL A 220 -7.64 -9.35 -0.54
C VAL A 220 -6.65 -10.48 -0.23
N GLY A 221 -6.82 -11.64 -0.86
CA GLY A 221 -5.98 -12.81 -0.59
C GLY A 221 -6.53 -13.74 0.49
N ASP A 222 -5.64 -14.57 1.04
CA ASP A 222 -5.97 -15.73 1.89
C ASP A 222 -6.19 -15.41 3.38
N GLY A 223 -5.87 -14.20 3.82
CA GLY A 223 -5.78 -13.85 5.24
C GLY A 223 -4.55 -14.50 5.91
N PRO A 224 -4.57 -14.75 7.24
CA PRO A 224 -5.69 -14.67 8.18
C PRO A 224 -6.22 -13.24 8.44
N TRP A 225 -7.48 -13.14 8.90
CA TRP A 225 -8.21 -11.86 9.04
C TRP A 225 -8.52 -11.46 10.50
N GLU A 226 -7.98 -12.19 11.46
CA GLU A 226 -8.25 -12.01 12.90
C GLU A 226 -7.89 -10.60 13.36
N THR A 227 -6.74 -10.07 12.92
CA THR A 227 -6.30 -8.71 13.27
C THR A 227 -7.22 -7.65 12.67
N MET A 228 -7.69 -7.85 11.43
CA MET A 228 -8.60 -6.91 10.78
C MET A 228 -9.98 -6.90 11.46
N LYS A 229 -10.50 -8.09 11.80
CA LYS A 229 -11.73 -8.25 12.59
C LYS A 229 -11.61 -7.63 13.98
N MET A 230 -10.44 -7.69 14.59
CA MET A 230 -10.15 -7.01 15.86
C MET A 230 -10.19 -5.48 15.72
N PHE A 231 -9.64 -4.92 14.64
CA PHE A 231 -9.68 -3.47 14.41
C PHE A 231 -11.10 -2.94 14.16
N ASP A 232 -11.93 -3.73 13.49
CA ASP A 232 -13.37 -3.46 13.30
C ASP A 232 -14.10 -3.48 14.67
N ASP A 233 -14.02 -4.57 15.42
CA ASP A 233 -14.84 -4.79 16.61
C ASP A 233 -14.29 -4.20 17.93
N PHE A 234 -12.97 -4.03 18.07
CA PHE A 234 -12.30 -3.96 19.37
C PHE A 234 -11.13 -2.96 19.43
N VAL A 235 -11.33 -1.73 18.95
CA VAL A 235 -10.41 -0.61 19.20
C VAL A 235 -10.98 0.29 20.31
N PRO A 236 -10.37 0.28 21.52
CA PRO A 236 -10.85 1.06 22.65
C PRO A 236 -10.59 2.57 22.45
N ALA A 237 -11.34 3.41 23.18
CA ALA A 237 -11.15 4.86 23.26
C ALA A 237 -11.41 5.69 21.98
N ARG A 238 -11.95 5.09 20.91
CA ARG A 238 -12.44 5.85 19.74
C ARG A 238 -13.67 6.70 20.10
N THR A 239 -13.76 7.89 19.50
CA THR A 239 -14.93 8.79 19.67
C THR A 239 -16.18 8.22 19.02
N PHE A 240 -16.04 7.59 17.86
CA PHE A 240 -17.05 6.78 17.20
C PHE A 240 -16.39 5.62 16.46
N ASP A 241 -17.18 4.63 16.05
CA ASP A 241 -16.65 3.52 15.27
C ASP A 241 -16.38 3.95 13.84
N ASN A 242 -15.11 4.15 13.49
CA ASN A 242 -14.66 4.72 12.22
C ASN A 242 -13.96 3.73 11.30
N PHE A 243 -13.99 2.42 11.58
CA PHE A 243 -13.27 1.41 10.83
C PHE A 243 -14.19 0.23 10.50
N GLN A 244 -14.24 -0.15 9.22
CA GLN A 244 -15.00 -1.28 8.71
C GLN A 244 -14.07 -2.25 7.98
N PHE A 245 -14.16 -3.55 8.27
CA PHE A 245 -13.41 -4.58 7.54
C PHE A 245 -14.32 -5.43 6.65
N VAL A 246 -13.87 -5.68 5.42
CA VAL A 246 -14.54 -6.56 4.46
C VAL A 246 -13.58 -7.58 3.88
N ASP A 247 -13.97 -8.85 3.95
CA ASP A 247 -13.26 -9.95 3.33
C ASP A 247 -13.69 -10.06 1.86
N PHE A 248 -12.95 -9.39 0.97
CA PHE A 248 -13.27 -9.35 -0.46
C PHE A 248 -13.16 -10.75 -1.08
N THR A 249 -12.12 -11.49 -0.72
CA THR A 249 -11.87 -12.84 -1.21
C THR A 249 -13.01 -13.78 -0.86
N GLU A 250 -13.48 -13.77 0.40
CA GLU A 250 -14.61 -14.60 0.85
C GLU A 250 -15.86 -14.35 -0.01
N ILE A 251 -16.21 -13.08 -0.25
CA ILE A 251 -17.39 -12.70 -1.05
C ILE A 251 -17.22 -13.12 -2.52
N MET A 252 -16.04 -12.90 -3.10
CA MET A 252 -15.81 -13.22 -4.51
C MET A 252 -15.75 -14.73 -4.78
N GLN A 253 -15.43 -15.54 -3.78
CA GLN A 253 -15.39 -17.00 -3.89
C GLN A 253 -16.73 -17.70 -3.64
N GLU A 254 -17.80 -16.99 -3.27
CA GLU A 254 -19.11 -17.61 -3.05
C GLU A 254 -19.64 -18.30 -4.32
N ASN A 255 -20.32 -19.44 -4.18
CA ASN A 255 -20.83 -20.22 -5.32
C ASN A 255 -22.05 -19.59 -6.04
N THR A 256 -22.43 -18.36 -5.70
CA THR A 256 -23.56 -17.63 -6.26
C THR A 256 -23.11 -16.75 -7.42
N ASN A 257 -23.62 -16.98 -8.63
CA ASN A 257 -23.17 -16.22 -9.82
C ASN A 257 -23.77 -14.81 -9.95
N GLN A 258 -24.68 -14.40 -9.06
CA GLN A 258 -25.38 -13.12 -9.16
C GLN A 258 -25.12 -12.26 -7.92
N GLY A 259 -24.86 -10.98 -8.15
CA GLY A 259 -24.84 -9.96 -7.10
C GLY A 259 -23.57 -9.88 -6.23
N LYS A 260 -22.49 -10.62 -6.52
CA LYS A 260 -21.26 -10.57 -5.70
C LYS A 260 -20.68 -9.17 -5.55
N GLU A 261 -20.64 -8.42 -6.66
CA GLU A 261 -20.14 -7.05 -6.68
C GLU A 261 -21.03 -6.13 -5.84
N ALA A 262 -22.36 -6.27 -5.97
CA ALA A 262 -23.33 -5.52 -5.16
C ALA A 262 -23.22 -5.87 -3.67
N LYS A 263 -23.02 -7.15 -3.34
CA LYS A 263 -22.80 -7.61 -1.97
C LYS A 263 -21.50 -7.03 -1.40
N PHE A 264 -20.40 -7.08 -2.16
CA PHE A 264 -19.14 -6.48 -1.74
C PHE A 264 -19.28 -4.97 -1.52
N ALA A 265 -19.88 -4.26 -2.48
CA ALA A 265 -20.17 -2.84 -2.39
C ALA A 265 -20.98 -2.49 -1.13
N LEU A 266 -22.03 -3.27 -0.84
CA LEU A 266 -22.82 -3.12 0.38
C LEU A 266 -21.96 -3.36 1.62
N GLU A 267 -21.25 -4.48 1.71
CA GLU A 267 -20.46 -4.81 2.90
C GLU A 267 -19.34 -3.79 3.17
N ALA A 268 -18.77 -3.20 2.11
CA ALA A 268 -17.76 -2.14 2.20
C ALA A 268 -18.32 -0.84 2.77
N LEU A 269 -19.60 -0.55 2.49
CA LEU A 269 -20.18 0.76 2.74
C LEU A 269 -21.31 0.77 3.75
N MET A 270 -21.72 -0.39 4.27
CA MET A 270 -22.87 -0.50 5.17
C MET A 270 -22.73 0.29 6.47
N GLU A 271 -21.51 0.59 6.89
CA GLU A 271 -21.24 1.39 8.09
C GLU A 271 -21.07 2.88 7.78
N THR A 272 -20.75 3.24 6.54
CA THR A 272 -20.41 4.59 6.12
C THR A 272 -21.55 5.59 6.42
N PRO A 273 -22.83 5.30 6.16
CA PRO A 273 -23.91 6.22 6.54
C PRO A 273 -24.02 6.42 8.06
N GLY A 274 -23.92 5.36 8.86
CA GLY A 274 -23.95 5.46 10.32
C GLY A 274 -22.76 6.25 10.88
N GLN A 275 -21.58 6.07 10.27
CA GLN A 275 -20.37 6.82 10.57
C GLN A 275 -20.52 8.31 10.22
N TYR A 276 -21.08 8.61 9.05
CA TYR A 276 -21.36 9.98 8.63
C TYR A 276 -22.34 10.68 9.59
N GLN A 277 -23.41 10.00 10.00
CA GLN A 277 -24.34 10.50 11.02
C GLN A 277 -23.66 10.73 12.38
N ALA A 278 -22.76 9.84 12.80
CA ALA A 278 -21.98 10.03 14.02
C ALA A 278 -21.07 11.27 13.93
N ILE A 279 -20.39 11.46 12.80
CA ILE A 279 -19.54 12.62 12.48
C ILE A 279 -20.34 13.93 12.58
N LEU A 280 -21.56 13.95 12.03
CA LEU A 280 -22.49 15.08 12.14
C LEU A 280 -22.86 15.34 13.61
N SER A 281 -23.25 14.30 14.34
CA SER A 281 -23.68 14.39 15.75
C SER A 281 -22.57 14.89 16.69
N LEU A 282 -21.31 14.57 16.36
CA LEU A 282 -20.12 14.98 17.10
C LEU A 282 -19.58 16.33 16.64
N ASN A 283 -20.23 16.98 15.66
CA ASN A 283 -19.84 18.25 15.05
C ASN A 283 -18.41 18.25 14.49
N LEU A 284 -17.94 17.13 13.93
CA LEU A 284 -16.55 17.03 13.44
C LEU A 284 -16.34 17.68 12.06
N LEU A 285 -17.40 17.92 11.30
CA LEU A 285 -17.31 18.57 9.97
C LEU A 285 -16.90 20.03 10.08
N GLY A 286 -16.14 20.50 9.08
CA GLY A 286 -15.77 21.91 8.94
C GLY A 286 -14.72 22.40 9.95
N GLN A 287 -14.12 21.50 10.73
CA GLN A 287 -13.12 21.84 11.74
C GLN A 287 -11.70 21.58 11.24
N ARG A 288 -10.84 22.60 11.30
CA ARG A 288 -9.39 22.44 11.19
C ARG A 288 -8.76 22.37 12.57
N LYS A 289 -7.97 21.32 12.80
CA LYS A 289 -7.20 21.09 14.02
C LYS A 289 -5.72 21.46 13.88
N GLY A 290 -5.24 21.68 12.66
CA GLY A 290 -3.87 22.15 12.40
C GLY A 290 -2.83 21.04 12.60
N VAL A 291 -3.06 19.90 11.98
CA VAL A 291 -2.20 18.72 12.11
C VAL A 291 -0.98 18.87 11.21
N SER A 292 0.22 18.69 11.77
CA SER A 292 1.44 18.50 10.98
C SER A 292 1.63 17.01 10.67
N GLY A 293 1.39 16.62 9.42
CA GLY A 293 1.76 15.29 8.91
C GLY A 293 3.05 15.34 8.09
N LYS A 294 3.78 14.22 8.03
CA LYS A 294 4.88 14.07 7.06
C LYS A 294 4.32 14.11 5.63
N PRO A 295 5.00 14.75 4.67
CA PRO A 295 4.60 14.66 3.28
C PRO A 295 4.87 13.24 2.74
N PRO A 296 4.06 12.75 1.79
CA PRO A 296 4.30 11.46 1.15
C PRO A 296 5.58 11.50 0.30
N LEU A 297 6.22 10.34 0.16
CA LEU A 297 7.35 10.15 -0.74
C LEU A 297 6.89 10.20 -2.21
N PRO A 298 7.77 10.55 -3.15
CA PRO A 298 7.45 10.43 -4.58
C PRO A 298 7.26 8.96 -4.98
N PRO A 299 6.59 8.69 -6.12
CA PRO A 299 6.42 7.34 -6.63
C PRO A 299 7.79 6.64 -6.82
N PRO A 300 7.91 5.34 -6.51
CA PRO A 300 9.15 4.60 -6.71
C PRO A 300 9.64 4.67 -8.16
N ALA A 301 10.87 5.12 -8.36
CA ALA A 301 11.47 5.26 -9.67
C ALA A 301 11.85 3.89 -10.27
N VAL A 302 11.71 3.74 -11.59
CA VAL A 302 12.28 2.61 -12.34
C VAL A 302 13.79 2.58 -12.10
N GLY A 303 14.30 1.40 -11.77
CA GLY A 303 15.72 1.09 -11.54
C GLY A 303 16.74 2.06 -12.14
N MET A 304 17.14 3.05 -11.34
CA MET A 304 18.43 3.73 -11.46
C MET A 304 19.08 3.82 -10.08
N TRP A 305 19.19 2.67 -9.42
CA TRP A 305 20.17 2.48 -8.35
C TRP A 305 21.55 2.25 -8.99
N PHE A 306 22.09 3.25 -9.69
CA PHE A 306 23.55 3.36 -9.69
C PHE A 306 23.93 3.77 -8.28
N THR A 307 24.75 2.93 -7.67
CA THR A 307 25.41 3.11 -6.38
C THR A 307 25.42 4.56 -5.89
N ARG A 308 24.80 4.83 -4.73
CA ARG A 308 25.17 5.98 -3.90
C ARG A 308 26.63 5.77 -3.45
N VAL A 309 27.57 6.03 -4.35
CA VAL A 309 28.93 6.35 -3.96
C VAL A 309 28.81 7.70 -3.28
N TRP A 310 29.07 7.73 -1.99
CA TRP A 310 29.22 8.95 -1.21
C TRP A 310 30.15 9.89 -1.98
N TYR A 311 29.60 10.98 -2.52
CA TYR A 311 30.38 12.09 -3.02
C TYR A 311 31.10 12.72 -1.82
N CYS A 312 32.31 12.24 -1.55
CA CYS A 312 33.24 12.88 -0.64
C CYS A 312 34.06 13.88 -1.47
N PRO A 313 33.91 15.22 -1.30
CA PRO A 313 34.46 16.21 -2.23
C PRO A 313 35.99 16.36 -2.22
N PHE A 314 36.73 15.51 -1.50
CA PHE A 314 38.16 15.74 -1.22
C PHE A 314 39.16 14.84 -1.97
N TYR A 315 38.72 13.91 -2.82
CA TYR A 315 39.63 12.90 -3.40
C TYR A 315 39.60 12.76 -4.93
N TRP A 316 39.26 13.82 -5.68
CA TRP A 316 39.23 13.74 -7.16
C TRP A 316 40.50 14.18 -7.88
N ASN A 317 41.45 14.85 -7.21
CA ASN A 317 42.60 15.42 -7.92
C ASN A 317 43.77 14.44 -8.16
N TYR A 318 43.84 13.30 -7.46
CA TYR A 318 44.98 12.37 -7.61
C TYR A 318 44.67 11.13 -8.45
N PHE A 319 43.42 10.65 -8.45
CA PHE A 319 43.08 9.39 -9.13
C PHE A 319 42.90 9.55 -10.65
N CYS A 320 42.40 10.70 -11.09
CA CYS A 320 42.23 10.99 -12.52
C CYS A 320 43.59 11.17 -13.23
N PHE A 321 44.59 11.72 -12.54
CA PHE A 321 45.91 11.96 -13.11
C PHE A 321 46.69 10.67 -13.38
N LEU A 322 46.63 9.67 -12.48
CA LEU A 322 47.32 8.39 -12.71
C LEU A 322 46.67 7.56 -13.83
N CYS A 323 45.34 7.55 -13.95
CA CYS A 323 44.66 6.85 -15.04
C CYS A 323 44.96 7.50 -16.41
N PHE A 324 45.00 8.83 -16.47
CA PHE A 324 45.33 9.54 -17.71
C PHE A 324 46.82 9.36 -18.10
N LEU A 325 47.73 9.33 -17.11
CA LEU A 325 49.15 9.08 -17.36
C LEU A 325 49.40 7.63 -17.81
N CYS A 326 48.69 6.64 -17.24
CA CYS A 326 48.74 5.24 -17.69
C CYS A 326 48.24 5.09 -19.13
N LEU A 327 47.15 5.76 -19.48
CA LEU A 327 46.61 5.72 -20.84
C LEU A 327 47.58 6.35 -21.84
N LEU A 328 48.18 7.50 -21.50
CA LEU A 328 49.17 8.18 -22.34
C LEU A 328 50.48 7.38 -22.47
N LEU A 329 50.93 6.69 -21.42
CA LEU A 329 52.11 5.83 -21.48
C LEU A 329 51.86 4.58 -22.32
N THR A 330 50.62 4.04 -22.31
CA THR A 330 50.24 2.88 -23.13
C THR A 330 50.16 3.27 -24.60
N ILE A 331 49.55 4.42 -24.92
CA ILE A 331 49.48 4.95 -26.29
C ILE A 331 50.88 5.27 -26.84
N LYS A 332 51.79 5.80 -26.00
CA LYS A 332 53.18 6.10 -26.42
C LYS A 332 54.02 4.83 -26.63
N TYR A 333 53.74 3.75 -25.89
CA TYR A 333 54.41 2.46 -26.06
C TYR A 333 53.95 1.75 -27.35
N ASP A 334 52.65 1.80 -27.66
CA ASP A 334 52.10 1.22 -28.90
C ASP A 334 52.56 1.97 -30.17
N LEU A 335 52.75 3.29 -30.10
CA LEU A 335 53.27 4.08 -31.22
C LEU A 335 54.78 3.87 -31.48
N LEU A 336 55.56 3.50 -30.46
CA LEU A 336 56.99 3.21 -30.60
C LEU A 336 57.29 1.75 -30.96
N SER A 337 56.32 0.84 -30.79
CA SER A 337 56.48 -0.60 -31.07
C SER A 337 56.23 -0.99 -32.53
N ASN A 338 55.88 -0.06 -33.41
CA ASN A 338 55.43 -0.38 -34.78
C ASN A 338 56.55 -0.31 -35.83
N GLN A 339 57.69 -0.93 -35.53
CA GLN A 339 58.55 -1.50 -36.57
C GLN A 339 58.97 -2.92 -36.16
N ASN A 340 58.46 -3.88 -36.92
CA ASN A 340 58.79 -5.30 -37.01
C ASN A 340 58.05 -6.29 -36.09
N MET A 341 57.56 -7.33 -36.77
CA MET A 341 57.05 -8.63 -36.29
C MET A 341 55.58 -8.75 -35.88
N LEU A 342 54.76 -8.96 -36.91
CA LEU A 342 53.62 -9.88 -36.89
C LEU A 342 54.07 -11.29 -36.46
N GLN A 343 53.62 -11.76 -35.29
CA GLN A 343 53.12 -13.13 -35.03
C GLN A 343 52.94 -13.54 -33.55
N ALA A 344 53.13 -12.66 -32.55
CA ALA A 344 53.00 -13.05 -31.14
C ALA A 344 51.84 -12.39 -30.35
N GLN A 345 50.81 -11.87 -31.03
CA GLN A 345 49.83 -10.94 -30.43
C GLN A 345 48.46 -11.52 -30.08
N PHE A 346 48.25 -12.85 -30.19
CA PHE A 346 46.94 -13.44 -29.85
C PHE A 346 46.83 -13.99 -28.41
N HIS A 347 47.95 -14.16 -27.69
CA HIS A 347 47.93 -14.69 -26.31
C HIS A 347 48.16 -13.66 -25.19
N ARG A 348 48.67 -12.46 -25.48
CA ARG A 348 48.89 -11.42 -24.44
C ARG A 348 47.66 -10.55 -24.15
N ASN A 349 46.74 -10.41 -25.10
CA ASN A 349 45.51 -9.62 -24.92
C ASN A 349 44.48 -10.30 -24.01
N ILE A 350 44.59 -11.62 -23.75
CA ILE A 350 43.69 -12.33 -22.84
C ILE A 350 44.11 -12.14 -21.37
N THR A 351 45.40 -11.87 -21.12
CA THR A 351 45.95 -11.73 -19.75
C THR A 351 45.71 -10.35 -19.17
N ALA A 352 45.74 -9.28 -19.99
CA ALA A 352 45.49 -7.92 -19.56
C ALA A 352 44.02 -7.67 -19.15
N THR A 353 43.07 -8.26 -19.88
CA THR A 353 41.64 -8.18 -19.56
C THR A 353 41.29 -9.00 -18.32
N LYS A 354 42.00 -10.10 -18.05
CA LYS A 354 41.84 -10.88 -16.80
C LYS A 354 42.35 -10.13 -15.57
N LEU A 355 43.48 -9.41 -15.66
CA LEU A 355 44.00 -8.59 -14.56
C LEU A 355 43.08 -7.40 -14.22
N SER A 356 42.40 -6.82 -15.22
CA SER A 356 41.41 -5.75 -15.01
C SER A 356 40.16 -6.26 -14.28
N ILE A 357 39.70 -7.47 -14.60
CA ILE A 357 38.52 -8.09 -13.96
C ILE A 357 38.84 -8.59 -12.53
N ASP A 358 40.04 -9.12 -12.28
CA ASP A 358 40.43 -9.56 -10.93
C ASP A 358 40.70 -8.40 -9.97
N CYS A 359 41.13 -7.24 -10.49
CA CYS A 359 41.21 -6.00 -9.69
C CYS A 359 39.82 -5.50 -9.30
N PHE A 360 38.84 -5.60 -10.21
CA PHE A 360 37.44 -5.24 -9.93
C PHE A 360 36.78 -6.20 -8.93
N LYS A 361 37.08 -7.51 -9.01
CA LYS A 361 36.55 -8.51 -8.06
C LYS A 361 37.11 -8.38 -6.64
N ARG A 362 38.36 -7.94 -6.45
CA ARG A 362 38.94 -7.75 -5.11
C ARG A 362 38.43 -6.50 -4.39
N VAL A 363 37.97 -5.48 -5.12
CA VAL A 363 37.41 -4.25 -4.51
C VAL A 363 35.98 -4.47 -3.98
N VAL A 364 35.21 -5.40 -4.57
CA VAL A 364 33.84 -5.71 -4.13
C VAL A 364 33.79 -6.58 -2.86
N ILE A 365 34.88 -7.30 -2.53
CA ILE A 365 34.90 -8.23 -1.38
C ILE A 365 35.30 -7.55 -0.05
N CYS A 366 35.85 -6.33 -0.07
CA CYS A 366 36.23 -5.61 1.16
C CYS A 366 35.15 -4.65 1.70
N SER A 367 33.87 -4.85 1.36
CA SER A 367 32.77 -3.96 1.75
C SER A 367 31.56 -4.70 2.32
N LEU A 368 31.79 -5.72 3.15
CA LEU A 368 30.79 -6.28 4.05
C LEU A 368 31.17 -5.92 5.50
N PRO A 369 30.30 -5.28 6.30
CA PRO A 369 30.50 -5.23 7.73
C PRO A 369 30.07 -6.56 8.37
N MET A 370 30.75 -6.94 9.46
CA MET A 370 30.23 -7.89 10.46
C MET A 370 28.93 -7.37 11.08
#